data_AF-A0A4Y8IVG0-F1
#
_entry.id   AF-A0A4Y8IVG0-F1
#
_cell.length_a   1.000
_cell.length_b   1.000
_cell.length_c   1.000
_cell.angle_alpha   90.00
_cell.angle_beta   90.00
_cell.angle_gamma   90.00
#
_symmetry.space_group_name_H-M   'P 1'
#
loop_
_entity.id
_entity.type
_entity.pdbx_description
1 polymer ?
#
loop_
_entity_poly.entity_id
_entity_poly.type
_entity_poly.pdbx_seq_one_letter_code
_entity_poly.pdbx_strand_id
1 'polypeptide(L)'
;MDEHNKVRVTMNQQSNYNKKHDLENFLTPKNKQHSYSLTFRGRSMFGKMVKPILLAVLLGGIFGAGLIYFFSDLTPDAVPVTSVDDDEEVQDQTNDEVRTGELKLPGNTFEVIQFGLFSTEENANDLNETLLIPNSIPAVVQEQSGQFFVISHVITSEIEKESITNFLESKGLVYMTDFFYKKWNYSTSTVAVSDEEKNWLNEGLTILNEYSNSANNRNWMNQTQEWLNDTKESYQNNDHINNMRENLTNFQNTTNENIQQFHERNTLLNLYLFFANLN
;
A
#
# COMPACT_ATOMS: atom_id res chain seq x y z
N MET A 1 5.69 33.52 74.81
CA MET A 1 6.77 34.29 74.16
C MET A 1 7.99 33.43 74.35
N ASP A 2 8.36 32.62 73.38
CA ASP A 2 9.52 31.72 73.48
C ASP A 2 10.15 31.55 72.10
N GLU A 3 11.47 31.43 72.12
CA GLU A 3 12.41 31.93 71.14
C GLU A 3 12.63 30.99 69.93
N HIS A 4 12.60 31.56 68.72
CA HIS A 4 13.04 30.86 67.51
C HIS A 4 14.57 30.92 67.38
N ASN A 5 15.23 29.81 67.66
CA ASN A 5 16.66 29.63 67.44
C ASN A 5 16.96 29.57 65.92
N LYS A 6 17.53 30.66 65.37
CA LYS A 6 18.03 30.73 63.98
C LYS A 6 19.43 30.11 63.90
N VAL A 7 19.52 28.87 63.44
CA VAL A 7 20.78 28.24 63.06
C VAL A 7 21.18 28.72 61.65
N ARG A 8 22.24 29.53 61.56
CA ARG A 8 22.91 29.86 60.30
C ARG A 8 23.99 28.82 60.03
N VAL A 9 23.80 27.99 59.01
CA VAL A 9 24.86 27.13 58.47
C VAL A 9 25.62 27.94 57.43
N THR A 10 26.82 28.39 57.78
CA THR A 10 27.79 28.96 56.85
C THR A 10 28.50 27.81 56.13
N MET A 11 28.25 27.69 54.83
CA MET A 11 28.90 26.73 53.94
C MET A 11 30.29 27.27 53.58
N ASN A 12 31.35 26.72 54.19
CA ASN A 12 32.73 27.03 53.83
C ASN A 12 33.05 26.42 52.45
N GLN A 13 33.10 27.26 51.41
CA GLN A 13 33.73 26.92 50.14
C GLN A 13 35.26 26.87 50.36
N GLN A 14 35.81 25.66 50.49
CA GLN A 14 37.24 25.45 50.30
C GLN A 14 37.53 25.28 48.81
N SER A 15 38.15 26.32 48.26
CA SER A 15 38.87 26.33 46.99
C SER A 15 40.04 25.34 46.98
N ASN A 16 40.30 24.79 45.80
CA ASN A 16 41.51 24.09 45.32
C ASN A 16 41.34 22.58 45.12
N TYR A 17 40.96 22.18 43.90
CA TYR A 17 41.79 21.30 43.07
C TYR A 17 41.25 21.27 41.62
N ASN A 18 41.92 21.99 40.71
CA ASN A 18 41.73 21.86 39.27
C ASN A 18 42.38 20.55 38.80
N LYS A 19 41.65 19.44 38.84
CA LYS A 19 41.90 18.30 37.96
C LYS A 19 40.74 18.24 36.99
N LYS A 20 40.96 18.80 35.79
CA LYS A 20 40.08 18.61 34.65
C LYS A 20 39.97 17.10 34.42
N HIS A 21 38.75 16.58 34.45
CA HIS A 21 38.47 15.17 34.20
C HIS A 21 38.82 14.86 32.74
N ASP A 22 39.77 13.95 32.51
CA ASP A 22 40.15 13.45 31.17
C ASP A 22 38.98 12.80 30.39
N LEU A 23 37.82 12.64 31.04
CA LEU A 23 36.60 12.09 30.46
C LEU A 23 35.75 13.11 29.69
N GLU A 24 35.93 14.43 29.93
CA GLU A 24 35.17 15.46 29.19
C GLU A 24 35.58 15.57 27.71
N ASN A 25 36.82 15.16 27.39
CA ASN A 25 37.32 15.11 26.01
C ASN A 25 36.80 13.91 25.19
N PHE A 26 36.17 12.92 25.82
CA PHE A 26 35.66 11.72 25.14
C PHE A 26 34.14 11.73 24.90
N LEU A 27 33.39 12.55 25.64
CA LEU A 27 31.93 12.58 25.58
C LEU A 27 31.35 13.82 24.87
N THR A 28 32.20 14.71 24.37
CA THR A 28 31.76 15.83 23.54
C THR A 28 32.27 15.65 22.11
N PRO A 29 31.40 15.41 21.11
CA PRO A 29 31.84 15.39 19.72
C PRO A 29 32.37 16.78 19.36
N LYS A 30 33.66 16.82 19.04
CA LYS A 30 34.39 18.01 18.61
C LYS A 30 33.81 18.46 17.27
N ASN A 31 32.89 19.42 17.32
CA ASN A 31 32.23 19.99 16.16
C ASN A 31 33.25 20.78 15.31
N LYS A 32 33.99 20.08 14.44
CA LYS A 32 34.83 20.70 13.42
C LYS A 32 33.90 21.25 12.34
N GLN A 33 33.51 22.51 12.47
CA GLN A 33 32.98 23.28 11.36
C GLN A 33 34.04 23.37 10.25
N HIS A 34 34.04 22.41 9.32
CA HIS A 34 34.66 22.61 8.02
C HIS A 34 33.79 23.62 7.27
N SER A 35 34.15 24.90 7.38
CA SER A 35 33.66 25.91 6.47
C SER A 35 34.15 25.54 5.06
N TYR A 36 33.26 24.95 4.25
CA TYR A 36 33.46 24.88 2.82
C TYR A 36 33.32 26.31 2.29
N SER A 37 34.43 27.05 2.30
CA SER A 37 34.51 28.31 1.56
C SER A 37 34.39 28.00 0.06
N LEU A 38 33.15 28.03 -0.43
CA LEU A 38 32.81 28.05 -1.84
C LEU A 38 33.26 29.40 -2.42
N THR A 39 34.57 29.53 -2.63
CA THR A 39 35.12 30.59 -3.46
C THR A 39 34.89 30.22 -4.92
N PHE A 40 33.71 30.60 -5.42
CA PHE A 40 33.39 30.61 -6.85
C PHE A 40 34.27 31.65 -7.56
N ARG A 41 35.52 31.29 -7.88
CA ARG A 41 36.35 32.02 -8.84
C ARG A 41 36.00 31.55 -10.24
N GLY A 42 35.06 32.27 -10.87
CA GLY A 42 34.68 32.10 -12.26
C GLY A 42 35.84 32.39 -13.21
N ARG A 43 36.39 31.32 -13.83
CA ARG A 43 36.83 31.30 -15.25
C ARG A 43 37.42 29.97 -15.74
N SER A 44 37.57 28.93 -14.91
CA SER A 44 38.12 27.61 -15.38
C SER A 44 37.22 26.38 -15.16
N MET A 45 35.95 26.55 -14.79
CA MET A 45 35.06 25.41 -14.54
C MET A 45 34.41 24.79 -15.78
N PHE A 46 34.29 25.50 -16.91
CA PHE A 46 33.68 24.94 -18.13
C PHE A 46 34.43 23.71 -18.64
N GLY A 47 35.77 23.73 -18.68
CA GLY A 47 36.56 22.57 -19.11
C GLY A 47 36.46 21.36 -18.16
N LYS A 48 36.11 21.57 -16.89
CA LYS A 48 35.95 20.50 -15.89
C LYS A 48 34.54 19.91 -15.88
N MET A 49 33.54 20.65 -16.36
CA MET A 49 32.14 20.19 -16.47
C MET A 49 31.83 19.47 -17.79
N VAL A 50 32.60 19.69 -18.86
CA VAL A 50 32.36 19.01 -20.15
C VAL A 50 32.53 17.50 -20.04
N LYS A 51 33.55 17.00 -19.32
CA LYS A 51 33.79 15.55 -19.15
C LYS A 51 32.62 14.80 -18.49
N PRO A 52 32.07 15.24 -17.33
CA PRO A 52 30.93 14.57 -16.73
C PRO A 52 29.66 14.68 -17.57
N ILE A 53 29.45 15.79 -18.28
CA ILE A 53 28.30 15.94 -19.19
C ILE A 53 28.40 14.95 -20.35
N LEU A 54 29.57 14.80 -20.96
CA LEU A 54 29.78 13.88 -22.09
C LEU A 54 29.64 12.42 -21.66
N LEU A 55 30.10 12.09 -20.44
CA LEU A 55 29.89 10.78 -19.83
C LEU A 55 28.39 10.51 -19.57
N ALA A 56 27.66 11.49 -19.04
CA ALA A 56 26.22 11.37 -18.78
C ALA A 56 25.41 11.18 -20.08
N VAL A 57 25.77 11.88 -21.15
CA VAL A 57 25.15 11.70 -22.48
C VAL A 57 25.44 10.30 -23.03
N LEU A 58 26.67 9.79 -22.85
CA LEU A 58 27.04 8.46 -23.32
C LEU A 58 26.34 7.35 -22.53
N LEU A 59 26.27 7.47 -21.20
CA LEU A 59 25.49 6.56 -20.34
C LEU A 59 24.00 6.62 -20.66
N GLY A 60 23.45 7.83 -20.81
CA GLY A 60 22.05 8.03 -21.18
C GLY A 60 21.72 7.44 -22.55
N GLY A 61 22.64 7.53 -23.51
CA GLY A 61 22.50 6.91 -24.83
C GLY A 61 22.50 5.38 -24.77
N ILE A 62 23.41 4.77 -24.00
CA ILE A 62 23.46 3.31 -23.83
C ILE A 62 22.22 2.80 -23.10
N PHE A 63 21.80 3.46 -22.01
CA PHE A 63 20.58 3.10 -21.29
C PHE A 63 19.31 3.31 -22.12
N GLY A 64 19.23 4.43 -22.86
CA GLY A 64 18.10 4.72 -23.73
C GLY A 64 17.96 3.72 -24.87
N ALA A 65 19.08 3.36 -25.52
CA ALA A 65 19.08 2.33 -26.56
C ALA A 65 18.73 0.94 -26.00
N GLY A 66 19.22 0.61 -24.79
CA GLY A 66 18.88 -0.63 -24.10
C GLY A 66 17.38 -0.72 -23.77
N LEU A 67 16.77 0.37 -23.32
CA LEU A 67 15.32 0.43 -23.07
C LEU A 67 14.51 0.28 -24.37
N ILE A 68 14.91 0.97 -25.44
CA ILE A 68 14.23 0.82 -26.75
C ILE A 68 14.33 -0.62 -27.26
N TYR A 69 15.50 -1.25 -27.14
CA TYR A 69 15.66 -2.65 -27.52
C TYR A 69 14.78 -3.58 -26.67
N PHE A 70 14.76 -3.38 -25.36
CA PHE A 70 13.92 -4.16 -24.44
C PHE A 70 12.42 -4.02 -24.73
N PHE A 71 11.95 -2.84 -25.13
CA PHE A 71 10.56 -2.62 -25.53
C PHE A 71 10.25 -3.03 -26.97
N SER A 72 11.22 -2.99 -27.88
CA SER A 72 11.05 -3.42 -29.28
C SER A 72 10.94 -4.94 -29.43
N ASP A 73 11.50 -5.71 -28.50
CA ASP A 73 11.35 -7.17 -28.45
C ASP A 73 10.01 -7.60 -27.80
N LEU A 74 9.26 -6.64 -27.23
CA LEU A 74 7.94 -6.82 -26.63
C LEU A 74 6.79 -6.37 -27.54
N THR A 75 7.06 -5.89 -28.75
CA THR A 75 6.04 -5.65 -29.77
C THR A 75 5.99 -6.83 -30.75
N PRO A 76 5.05 -7.79 -30.59
CA PRO A 76 4.69 -8.65 -31.70
C PRO A 76 4.00 -7.79 -32.77
N ASP A 77 4.33 -8.05 -34.04
CA ASP A 77 3.72 -7.44 -35.22
C ASP A 77 2.19 -7.25 -35.06
N ALA A 78 1.75 -6.00 -34.93
CA ALA A 78 0.34 -5.63 -35.08
C ALA A 78 0.20 -4.73 -36.31
N VAL A 79 0.10 -5.43 -37.43
CA VAL A 79 -0.29 -4.98 -38.77
C VAL A 79 -1.62 -4.22 -38.70
N PRO A 80 -1.81 -3.12 -39.47
CA PRO A 80 -3.12 -2.46 -39.53
C PRO A 80 -4.14 -3.35 -40.24
N VAL A 81 -5.21 -3.73 -39.53
CA VAL A 81 -6.29 -4.56 -40.08
C VAL A 81 -7.15 -3.71 -41.03
N THR A 82 -7.03 -3.99 -42.33
CA THR A 82 -8.01 -3.65 -43.34
C THR A 82 -9.16 -4.66 -43.30
N SER A 83 -10.38 -4.14 -43.25
CA SER A 83 -11.68 -4.80 -43.42
C SER A 83 -11.76 -5.74 -44.64
N VAL A 84 -12.29 -6.95 -44.48
CA VAL A 84 -13.13 -7.66 -45.47
C VAL A 84 -14.05 -8.67 -44.73
N ASP A 85 -15.37 -8.57 -44.97
CA ASP A 85 -16.41 -9.60 -44.75
C ASP A 85 -16.10 -10.85 -45.58
N ASP A 86 -16.22 -12.05 -45.01
CA ASP A 86 -17.10 -13.09 -45.59
C ASP A 86 -17.20 -14.30 -44.66
N ASP A 87 -18.44 -14.81 -44.62
CA ASP A 87 -18.91 -16.01 -43.94
C ASP A 87 -18.09 -17.27 -44.26
N GLU A 88 -17.81 -18.08 -43.23
CA GLU A 88 -17.83 -19.54 -43.38
C GLU A 88 -18.07 -20.22 -42.03
N GLU A 89 -19.22 -20.91 -41.93
CA GLU A 89 -19.57 -21.84 -40.86
C GLU A 89 -18.57 -22.99 -40.80
N VAL A 90 -17.88 -23.15 -39.67
CA VAL A 90 -17.32 -24.44 -39.27
C VAL A 90 -17.69 -24.71 -37.82
N GLN A 91 -18.60 -25.67 -37.68
CA GLN A 91 -18.86 -26.41 -36.44
C GLN A 91 -17.56 -27.03 -35.95
N ASP A 92 -17.05 -26.56 -34.81
CA ASP A 92 -16.25 -27.39 -33.93
C ASP A 92 -16.67 -27.14 -32.48
N GLN A 93 -17.06 -28.22 -31.82
CA GLN A 93 -17.47 -28.25 -30.42
C GLN A 93 -16.21 -28.18 -29.54
N THR A 94 -15.72 -26.98 -29.28
CA THR A 94 -15.04 -26.69 -28.01
C THR A 94 -16.01 -25.95 -27.11
N ASN A 95 -16.07 -26.40 -25.86
CA ASN A 95 -16.87 -25.83 -24.80
C ASN A 95 -16.22 -24.51 -24.31
N ASP A 96 -15.98 -23.59 -25.24
CA ASP A 96 -15.53 -22.24 -24.96
C ASP A 96 -16.77 -21.43 -24.62
N GLU A 97 -16.96 -21.12 -23.33
CA GLU A 97 -17.88 -20.08 -22.92
C GLU A 97 -17.59 -18.83 -23.74
N VAL A 98 -18.50 -18.49 -24.64
CA VAL A 98 -18.34 -17.34 -25.51
C VAL A 98 -18.37 -16.10 -24.63
N ARG A 99 -17.20 -15.51 -24.38
CA ARG A 99 -17.03 -14.24 -23.66
C ARG A 99 -17.47 -13.09 -24.56
N THR A 100 -18.78 -12.93 -24.72
CA THR A 100 -19.43 -11.90 -25.55
C THR A 100 -19.59 -10.55 -24.84
N GLY A 101 -19.45 -10.53 -23.51
CA GLY A 101 -19.72 -9.35 -22.69
C GLY A 101 -18.47 -8.56 -22.34
N GLU A 102 -18.44 -7.27 -22.65
CA GLU A 102 -17.47 -6.35 -22.07
C GLU A 102 -17.99 -5.75 -20.76
N LEU A 103 -17.16 -5.77 -19.71
CA LEU A 103 -17.38 -5.09 -18.44
C LEU A 103 -16.33 -3.99 -18.26
N LYS A 104 -16.78 -2.75 -18.00
CA LYS A 104 -15.89 -1.62 -17.72
C LYS A 104 -15.71 -1.43 -16.23
N LEU A 105 -14.46 -1.47 -15.77
CA LEU A 105 -14.10 -1.32 -14.38
C LEU A 105 -13.65 0.13 -14.12
N PRO A 106 -14.27 0.84 -13.16
CA PRO A 106 -13.88 2.20 -12.85
C PRO A 106 -12.52 2.23 -12.16
N GLY A 107 -11.68 3.17 -12.57
CA GLY A 107 -10.45 3.49 -11.86
C GLY A 107 -10.78 4.30 -10.61
N ASN A 108 -10.14 3.95 -9.49
CA ASN A 108 -10.36 4.58 -8.20
C ASN A 108 -9.03 4.84 -7.50
N THR A 109 -8.99 5.86 -6.65
CA THR A 109 -7.85 6.14 -5.79
C THR A 109 -8.34 6.22 -4.36
N PHE A 110 -7.72 5.45 -3.47
CA PHE A 110 -8.00 5.51 -2.05
C PHE A 110 -6.72 5.42 -1.22
N GLU A 111 -6.81 5.79 0.05
CA GLU A 111 -5.69 5.65 0.98
C GLU A 111 -5.84 4.32 1.73
N VAL A 112 -4.75 3.55 1.82
CA VAL A 112 -4.68 2.28 2.55
C VAL A 112 -3.65 2.34 3.66
N ILE A 113 -3.78 1.44 4.64
CA ILE A 113 -2.72 1.17 5.60
C ILE A 113 -1.77 0.15 5.01
N GLN A 114 -0.50 0.51 4.89
CA GLN A 114 0.55 -0.41 4.48
C GLN A 114 1.42 -0.75 5.70
N PHE A 115 1.57 -2.04 5.98
CA PHE A 115 2.42 -2.56 7.07
C PHE A 115 3.82 -2.95 6.59
N GLY A 116 3.98 -3.29 5.32
CA GLY A 116 5.28 -3.69 4.81
C GLY A 116 5.35 -3.78 3.30
N LEU A 117 6.59 -3.86 2.81
CA LEU A 117 6.93 -4.11 1.42
C LEU A 117 8.04 -5.16 1.41
N PHE A 118 7.78 -6.28 0.74
CA PHE A 118 8.66 -7.44 0.74
C PHE A 118 9.01 -7.84 -0.69
N SER A 119 10.17 -8.47 -0.87
CA SER A 119 10.59 -9.03 -2.16
C SER A 119 10.10 -10.46 -2.38
N THR A 120 9.49 -11.08 -1.36
CA THR A 120 9.03 -12.47 -1.37
C THR A 120 7.69 -12.56 -0.65
N GLU A 121 6.80 -13.39 -1.17
CA GLU A 121 5.49 -13.64 -0.58
C GLU A 121 5.59 -14.24 0.84
N GLU A 122 6.52 -15.17 1.05
CA GLU A 122 6.73 -15.83 2.35
C GLU A 122 6.96 -14.83 3.49
N ASN A 123 7.85 -13.85 3.30
CA ASN A 123 8.11 -12.80 4.29
C ASN A 123 6.91 -11.86 4.50
N ALA A 124 6.10 -11.64 3.46
CA ALA A 124 4.88 -10.85 3.59
C ALA A 124 3.81 -11.58 4.40
N ASN A 125 3.67 -12.89 4.17
CA ASN A 125 2.79 -13.77 4.94
C ASN A 125 3.27 -13.94 6.39
N ASP A 126 4.57 -14.07 6.62
CA ASP A 126 5.16 -14.14 7.97
C ASP A 126 4.82 -12.90 8.80
N LEU A 127 4.86 -11.69 8.21
CA LEU A 127 4.40 -10.48 8.91
C LEU A 127 2.92 -10.58 9.31
N ASN A 128 2.08 -11.08 8.40
CA ASN A 128 0.65 -11.22 8.65
C ASN A 128 0.39 -12.18 9.82
N GLU A 129 1.04 -13.35 9.80
CA GLU A 129 0.89 -14.40 10.80
C GLU A 129 1.47 -14.03 12.17
N THR A 130 2.63 -13.36 12.20
CA THR A 130 3.37 -13.09 13.45
C THR A 130 2.96 -11.78 14.12
N LEU A 131 2.52 -10.77 13.35
CA LEU A 131 2.23 -9.45 13.88
C LEU A 131 0.76 -9.05 13.75
N LEU A 132 0.14 -9.26 12.59
CA LEU A 132 -1.18 -8.67 12.30
C LEU A 132 -2.34 -9.53 12.81
N ILE A 133 -2.34 -10.83 12.52
CA ILE A 133 -3.36 -11.78 12.99
C ILE A 133 -3.45 -11.80 14.54
N PRO A 134 -2.34 -11.86 15.30
CA PRO A 134 -2.40 -11.82 16.78
C PRO A 134 -3.00 -10.53 17.33
N ASN A 135 -2.92 -9.44 16.57
CA ASN A 135 -3.51 -8.15 16.92
C ASN A 135 -4.93 -7.96 16.37
N SER A 136 -5.51 -8.99 15.73
CA SER A 136 -6.83 -8.96 15.08
C SER A 136 -6.92 -7.90 13.97
N ILE A 137 -5.84 -7.74 13.23
CA ILE A 137 -5.74 -6.82 12.09
C ILE A 137 -5.79 -7.67 10.82
N PRO A 138 -6.93 -7.74 10.11
CA PRO A 138 -6.99 -8.39 8.81
C PRO A 138 -6.14 -7.61 7.80
N ALA A 139 -5.32 -8.30 7.02
CA ALA A 139 -4.48 -7.72 5.97
C ALA A 139 -4.44 -8.64 4.76
N VAL A 140 -4.14 -8.05 3.61
CA VAL A 140 -4.02 -8.71 2.31
C VAL A 140 -2.59 -8.52 1.82
N VAL A 141 -1.99 -9.60 1.34
CA VAL A 141 -0.73 -9.54 0.60
C VAL A 141 -1.06 -9.34 -0.87
N GLN A 142 -0.72 -8.17 -1.41
CA GLN A 142 -0.92 -7.84 -2.81
C GLN A 142 0.41 -7.84 -3.55
N GLU A 143 0.55 -8.65 -4.59
CA GLU A 143 1.69 -8.58 -5.50
C GLU A 143 1.51 -7.42 -6.48
N GLN A 144 2.55 -6.60 -6.63
CA GLN A 144 2.64 -5.59 -7.69
C GLN A 144 4.09 -5.42 -8.13
N SER A 145 4.34 -5.63 -9.43
CA SER A 145 5.67 -5.47 -10.04
C SER A 145 6.78 -6.30 -9.37
N GLY A 146 6.46 -7.55 -8.99
CA GLY A 146 7.40 -8.47 -8.34
C GLY A 146 7.73 -8.10 -6.88
N GLN A 147 6.92 -7.24 -6.27
CA GLN A 147 6.99 -6.92 -4.85
C GLN A 147 5.67 -7.23 -4.16
N PHE A 148 5.74 -7.59 -2.89
CA PHE A 148 4.60 -8.00 -2.09
C PHE A 148 4.29 -6.93 -1.04
N PHE A 149 3.14 -6.29 -1.18
CA PHE A 149 2.66 -5.24 -0.29
C PHE A 149 1.72 -5.85 0.74
N VAL A 150 2.01 -5.67 2.03
CA VAL A 150 1.06 -6.03 3.09
C VAL A 150 0.20 -4.81 3.36
N ILE A 151 -1.02 -4.85 2.85
CA ILE A 151 -1.97 -3.75 2.94
C ILE A 151 -3.22 -4.16 3.70
N SER A 152 -3.84 -3.18 4.31
CA SER A 152 -5.06 -3.31 5.08
C SER A 152 -5.88 -2.05 4.90
N HIS A 153 -7.13 -2.05 5.39
CA HIS A 153 -7.95 -0.86 5.63
C HIS A 153 -7.99 0.20 4.52
N VAL A 154 -9.10 0.30 3.82
CA VAL A 154 -9.40 1.52 3.05
C VAL A 154 -9.80 2.64 4.02
N ILE A 155 -9.09 3.77 3.95
CA ILE A 155 -9.38 4.99 4.70
C ILE A 155 -10.33 5.87 3.89
N THR A 156 -11.46 6.22 4.50
CA THR A 156 -12.52 7.03 3.87
C THR A 156 -12.67 8.43 4.45
N SER A 157 -12.11 8.68 5.64
CA SER A 157 -12.11 10.01 6.24
C SER A 157 -10.90 10.25 7.15
N GLU A 158 -10.57 11.52 7.38
CA GLU A 158 -9.47 11.89 8.28
C GLU A 158 -9.77 11.54 9.75
N ILE A 159 -11.05 11.64 10.15
CA ILE A 159 -11.49 11.28 11.52
C ILE A 159 -11.26 9.78 11.76
N GLU A 160 -11.59 8.95 10.76
CA GLU A 160 -11.32 7.52 10.77
C GLU A 160 -9.81 7.24 10.88
N LYS A 161 -8.99 7.96 10.12
CA LYS A 161 -7.54 7.83 10.13
C LYS A 161 -6.94 8.02 11.52
N GLU A 162 -7.36 9.06 12.24
CA GLU A 162 -6.93 9.32 13.61
C GLU A 162 -7.36 8.19 14.57
N SER A 163 -8.63 7.76 14.50
CA SER A 163 -9.15 6.67 15.32
C SER A 163 -8.36 5.37 15.10
N ILE A 164 -8.09 5.03 13.85
CA ILE A 164 -7.34 3.81 13.50
C ILE A 164 -5.88 3.93 13.94
N THR A 165 -5.25 5.09 13.77
CA THR A 165 -3.87 5.31 14.26
C THR A 165 -3.79 5.03 15.76
N ASN A 166 -4.70 5.63 16.54
CA ASN A 166 -4.76 5.43 17.99
C ASN A 166 -5.00 3.96 18.36
N PHE A 167 -5.84 3.25 17.62
CA PHE A 167 -6.07 1.82 17.84
C PHE A 167 -4.80 1.00 17.57
N LEU A 168 -4.11 1.22 16.44
CA LEU A 168 -2.88 0.50 16.10
C LEU A 168 -1.76 0.79 17.10
N GLU A 169 -1.61 2.05 17.53
CA GLU A 169 -0.64 2.43 18.56
C GLU A 169 -0.97 1.80 19.92
N SER A 170 -2.25 1.64 20.25
CA SER A 170 -2.66 0.92 21.47
C SER A 170 -2.29 -0.57 21.45
N LYS A 171 -2.03 -1.13 20.25
CA LYS A 171 -1.52 -2.49 20.04
C LYS A 171 0.02 -2.55 20.03
N GLY A 172 0.69 -1.42 20.22
CA GLY A 172 2.15 -1.32 20.20
C GLY A 172 2.76 -1.16 18.82
N LEU A 173 1.95 -0.91 17.79
CA LEU A 173 2.43 -0.62 16.43
C LEU A 173 2.71 0.87 16.29
N VAL A 174 3.88 1.23 15.78
CA VAL A 174 4.35 2.61 15.70
C VAL A 174 4.19 3.15 14.28
N TYR A 175 3.49 4.29 14.16
CA TYR A 175 3.35 4.98 12.87
C TYR A 175 4.73 5.31 12.26
N MET A 176 4.85 5.14 10.94
CA MET A 176 6.08 5.27 10.14
C MET A 176 7.17 4.24 10.44
N THR A 177 6.96 3.32 11.38
CA THR A 177 7.86 2.19 11.65
C THR A 177 7.20 0.87 11.27
N ASP A 178 6.03 0.58 11.83
CA ASP A 178 5.29 -0.67 11.62
C ASP A 178 4.15 -0.51 10.62
N PHE A 179 3.61 0.70 10.48
CA PHE A 179 2.58 1.00 9.49
C PHE A 179 2.63 2.45 9.01
N PHE A 180 2.15 2.69 7.81
CA PHE A 180 1.95 4.03 7.26
C PHE A 180 0.80 4.07 6.27
N TYR A 181 0.35 5.28 5.94
CA TYR A 181 -0.74 5.47 4.98
C TYR A 181 -0.19 5.70 3.58
N LYS A 182 -0.74 5.00 2.60
CA LYS A 182 -0.33 5.11 1.20
C LYS A 182 -1.54 5.22 0.28
N LYS A 183 -1.45 6.09 -0.73
CA LYS A 183 -2.45 6.12 -1.80
C LYS A 183 -2.26 4.92 -2.73
N TRP A 184 -3.34 4.17 -2.92
CA TRP A 184 -3.43 3.08 -3.86
C TRP A 184 -4.31 3.49 -5.03
N ASN A 185 -3.83 3.23 -6.26
CA ASN A 185 -4.51 3.62 -7.48
C ASN A 185 -4.90 2.38 -8.28
N TYR A 186 -6.13 2.39 -8.76
CA TYR A 186 -6.69 1.40 -9.65
C TYR A 186 -6.88 2.04 -11.02
N SER A 187 -6.32 1.38 -12.03
CA SER A 187 -6.51 1.82 -13.40
C SER A 187 -7.87 1.36 -13.91
N THR A 188 -8.49 2.17 -14.77
CA THR A 188 -9.66 1.72 -15.52
C THR A 188 -9.26 0.57 -16.43
N SER A 189 -10.02 -0.51 -16.44
CA SER A 189 -9.82 -1.63 -17.37
C SER A 189 -11.15 -2.07 -17.98
N THR A 190 -11.06 -2.83 -19.07
CA THR A 190 -12.23 -3.50 -19.68
C THR A 190 -11.90 -4.98 -19.76
N VAL A 191 -12.78 -5.80 -19.21
CA VAL A 191 -12.60 -7.26 -19.12
C VAL A 191 -13.69 -7.93 -19.94
N ALA A 192 -13.30 -8.94 -20.71
CA ALA A 192 -14.23 -9.80 -21.44
C ALA A 192 -14.71 -10.93 -20.51
N VAL A 193 -16.03 -11.03 -20.34
CA VAL A 193 -16.70 -11.96 -19.42
C VAL A 193 -17.89 -12.61 -20.12
N SER A 194 -18.34 -13.76 -19.60
CA SER A 194 -19.60 -14.34 -20.09
C SER A 194 -20.80 -13.47 -19.67
N ASP A 195 -21.93 -13.58 -20.36
CA ASP A 195 -23.14 -12.81 -20.02
C ASP A 195 -23.67 -13.16 -18.61
N GLU A 196 -23.46 -14.40 -18.15
CA GLU A 196 -23.85 -14.83 -16.81
C GLU A 196 -22.95 -14.24 -15.72
N GLU A 197 -21.63 -14.17 -15.98
CA GLU A 197 -20.67 -13.53 -15.07
C GLU A 197 -20.89 -12.02 -15.03
N LYS A 198 -21.20 -11.41 -16.18
CA LYS A 198 -21.41 -9.97 -16.31
C LYS A 198 -22.47 -9.45 -15.36
N ASN A 199 -23.59 -10.15 -15.21
CA ASN A 199 -24.66 -9.74 -14.29
C ASN A 199 -24.19 -9.77 -12.84
N TRP A 200 -23.57 -10.87 -12.41
CA TRP A 200 -23.03 -11.01 -11.05
C TRP A 200 -21.93 -9.99 -10.74
N LEU A 201 -21.06 -9.68 -11.71
CA LEU A 201 -20.03 -8.65 -11.56
C LEU A 201 -20.63 -7.24 -11.49
N ASN A 202 -21.68 -6.95 -12.26
CA ASN A 202 -22.39 -5.67 -12.17
C ASN A 202 -23.10 -5.48 -10.82
N GLU A 203 -23.63 -6.54 -10.23
CA GLU A 203 -24.16 -6.51 -8.86
C GLU A 203 -23.07 -6.17 -7.85
N GLY A 204 -21.91 -6.82 -7.95
CA GLY A 204 -20.76 -6.52 -7.08
C GLY A 204 -20.24 -5.08 -7.25
N LEU A 205 -20.22 -4.55 -8.48
CA LEU A 205 -19.90 -3.13 -8.72
C LEU A 205 -20.95 -2.20 -8.12
N THR A 206 -22.23 -2.59 -8.13
CA THR A 206 -23.30 -1.82 -7.50
C THR A 206 -23.09 -1.77 -5.99
N ILE A 207 -22.82 -2.92 -5.36
CA ILE A 207 -22.49 -3.02 -3.92
C ILE A 207 -21.27 -2.15 -3.58
N LEU A 208 -20.23 -2.17 -4.42
CA LEU A 208 -19.04 -1.35 -4.23
C LEU A 208 -19.38 0.15 -4.24
N ASN A 209 -20.22 0.60 -5.18
CA ASN A 209 -20.63 2.01 -5.30
C ASN A 209 -21.63 2.45 -4.22
N GLU A 210 -22.41 1.52 -3.67
CA GLU A 210 -23.35 1.79 -2.57
C GLU A 210 -22.62 2.06 -1.25
N TYR A 211 -21.38 1.58 -1.09
CA TYR A 211 -20.61 1.76 0.14
C TYR A 211 -20.52 3.23 0.58
N SER A 212 -20.17 4.13 -0.34
CA SER A 212 -20.03 5.56 -0.04
C SER A 212 -21.35 6.23 0.37
N ASN A 213 -22.49 5.62 0.02
CA ASN A 213 -23.82 6.13 0.30
C ASN A 213 -24.49 5.40 1.48
N SER A 214 -23.85 4.37 2.02
CA SER A 214 -24.42 3.57 3.09
C SER A 214 -24.35 4.32 4.42
N ALA A 215 -25.50 4.67 4.96
CA ALA A 215 -25.62 5.12 6.34
C ALA A 215 -25.56 3.96 7.35
N ASN A 216 -25.65 2.71 6.88
CA ASN A 216 -25.71 1.51 7.69
C ASN A 216 -24.80 0.42 7.13
N ASN A 217 -23.58 0.37 7.66
CA ASN A 217 -22.55 -0.58 7.25
C ASN A 217 -23.00 -2.05 7.39
N ARG A 218 -23.90 -2.38 8.33
CA ARG A 218 -24.41 -3.74 8.48
C ARG A 218 -25.27 -4.18 7.29
N ASN A 219 -26.03 -3.26 6.68
CA ASN A 219 -26.81 -3.58 5.49
C ASN A 219 -25.88 -3.88 4.30
N TRP A 220 -24.86 -3.05 4.12
CA TRP A 220 -23.85 -3.25 3.09
C TRP A 220 -23.10 -4.58 3.24
N MET A 221 -22.73 -4.95 4.48
CA MET A 221 -22.12 -6.25 4.77
C MET A 221 -23.06 -7.42 4.42
N ASN A 222 -24.36 -7.31 4.71
CA ASN A 222 -25.33 -8.34 4.35
C ASN A 222 -25.50 -8.47 2.83
N GLN A 223 -25.60 -7.35 2.11
CA GLN A 223 -25.67 -7.36 0.64
C GLN A 223 -24.41 -7.99 0.03
N THR A 224 -23.25 -7.67 0.59
CA THR A 224 -21.97 -8.27 0.18
C THR A 224 -21.96 -9.78 0.43
N GLN A 225 -22.47 -10.24 1.58
CA GLN A 225 -22.59 -11.66 1.89
C GLN A 225 -23.53 -12.39 0.92
N GLU A 226 -24.69 -11.80 0.59
CA GLU A 226 -25.64 -12.37 -0.36
C GLU A 226 -24.99 -12.52 -1.75
N TRP A 227 -24.32 -11.49 -2.24
CA TRP A 227 -23.58 -11.53 -3.49
C TRP A 227 -22.46 -12.60 -3.50
N LEU A 228 -21.75 -12.78 -2.39
CA LEU A 228 -20.70 -13.81 -2.25
C LEU A 228 -21.26 -15.24 -2.15
N ASN A 229 -22.51 -15.42 -1.74
CA ASN A 229 -23.16 -16.74 -1.74
C ASN A 229 -23.48 -17.20 -3.16
N ASP A 230 -23.74 -16.26 -4.07
CA ASP A 230 -24.03 -16.52 -5.49
C ASP A 230 -22.78 -16.47 -6.39
N THR A 231 -21.59 -16.62 -5.80
CA THR A 231 -20.31 -16.58 -6.53
C THR A 231 -20.24 -17.64 -7.63
N LYS A 232 -19.88 -17.22 -8.83
CA LYS A 232 -19.70 -18.10 -10.00
C LYS A 232 -18.50 -19.03 -9.80
N GLU A 233 -18.57 -20.22 -10.40
CA GLU A 233 -17.55 -21.27 -10.27
C GLU A 233 -16.14 -20.78 -10.61
N SER A 234 -16.03 -19.93 -11.65
CA SER A 234 -14.78 -19.29 -12.08
C SER A 234 -14.08 -18.47 -11.00
N TYR A 235 -14.80 -17.98 -9.98
CA TYR A 235 -14.26 -17.14 -8.91
C TYR A 235 -14.25 -17.80 -7.52
N GLN A 236 -14.68 -19.06 -7.39
CA GLN A 236 -14.80 -19.71 -6.07
C GLN A 236 -13.47 -19.84 -5.32
N ASN A 237 -12.37 -20.04 -6.06
CA ASN A 237 -11.02 -20.17 -5.50
C ASN A 237 -10.23 -18.85 -5.50
N ASN A 238 -10.87 -17.71 -5.77
CA ASN A 238 -10.18 -16.42 -5.76
C ASN A 238 -9.85 -16.00 -4.32
N ASP A 239 -8.61 -15.61 -4.06
CA ASP A 239 -8.13 -15.27 -2.71
C ASP A 239 -8.88 -14.08 -2.12
N HIS A 240 -9.19 -13.04 -2.90
CA HIS A 240 -9.93 -11.88 -2.41
C HIS A 240 -11.37 -12.24 -2.03
N ILE A 241 -12.02 -13.12 -2.80
CA ILE A 241 -13.35 -13.65 -2.48
C ILE A 241 -13.32 -14.43 -1.15
N ASN A 242 -12.33 -15.29 -0.96
CA ASN A 242 -12.17 -16.06 0.26
C ASN A 242 -11.88 -15.16 1.48
N ASN A 243 -11.00 -14.18 1.32
CA ASN A 243 -10.70 -13.18 2.35
C ASN A 243 -11.94 -12.35 2.72
N MET A 244 -12.80 -11.98 1.76
CA MET A 244 -14.06 -11.30 2.07
C MET A 244 -15.00 -12.18 2.91
N ARG A 245 -15.15 -13.47 2.58
CA ARG A 245 -15.98 -14.40 3.35
C ARG A 245 -15.48 -14.56 4.79
N GLU A 246 -14.16 -14.67 4.96
CA GLU A 246 -13.55 -14.74 6.29
C GLU A 246 -13.81 -13.44 7.08
N ASN A 247 -13.59 -12.29 6.46
CA ASN A 247 -13.85 -11.00 7.10
C ASN A 247 -15.32 -10.82 7.49
N LEU A 248 -16.27 -11.22 6.64
CA LEU A 248 -17.70 -11.15 6.95
C LEU A 248 -18.06 -12.05 8.14
N THR A 249 -17.50 -13.26 8.19
CA THR A 249 -17.66 -14.17 9.32
C THR A 249 -17.11 -13.56 10.61
N ASN A 250 -15.89 -13.01 10.57
CA ASN A 250 -15.25 -12.39 11.73
C ASN A 250 -15.97 -11.10 12.18
N PHE A 251 -16.49 -10.31 11.24
CA PHE A 251 -17.33 -9.14 11.52
C PHE A 251 -18.58 -9.51 12.32
N GLN A 252 -19.26 -10.60 11.95
CA GLN A 252 -20.47 -11.08 12.64
C GLN A 252 -20.17 -11.64 14.03
N ASN A 253 -18.99 -12.25 14.21
CA ASN A 253 -18.61 -12.94 15.44
C ASN A 253 -17.93 -12.03 16.49
N THR A 254 -17.36 -10.91 16.08
CA THR A 254 -16.67 -9.99 17.01
C THR A 254 -17.62 -8.95 17.57
N THR A 255 -17.47 -8.59 18.85
CA THR A 255 -18.28 -7.56 19.53
C THR A 255 -17.54 -6.24 19.71
N ASN A 256 -16.24 -6.21 19.40
CA ASN A 256 -15.43 -5.01 19.49
C ASN A 256 -15.62 -4.16 18.24
N GLU A 257 -16.19 -2.96 18.40
CA GLU A 257 -16.50 -2.03 17.29
C GLU A 257 -15.27 -1.68 16.43
N ASN A 258 -14.09 -1.49 17.05
CA ASN A 258 -12.87 -1.23 16.29
C ASN A 258 -12.51 -2.44 15.43
N ILE A 259 -12.58 -3.65 15.97
CA ILE A 259 -12.28 -4.87 15.21
C ILE A 259 -13.34 -5.11 14.12
N GLN A 260 -14.61 -4.80 14.38
CA GLN A 260 -15.67 -4.85 13.36
C GLN A 260 -15.37 -3.88 12.21
N GLN A 261 -15.04 -2.63 12.53
CA GLN A 261 -14.58 -1.67 11.51
C GLN A 261 -13.41 -2.26 10.76
N PHE A 262 -12.53 -3.02 11.45
CA PHE A 262 -11.37 -3.57 10.80
C PHE A 262 -11.71 -4.58 9.68
N HIS A 263 -12.63 -5.50 9.99
CA HIS A 263 -13.11 -6.49 9.02
C HIS A 263 -13.96 -5.85 7.91
N GLU A 264 -14.77 -4.86 8.22
CA GLU A 264 -15.59 -4.15 7.24
C GLU A 264 -14.71 -3.47 6.17
N ARG A 265 -13.72 -2.68 6.59
CA ARG A 265 -12.85 -1.94 5.66
C ARG A 265 -11.90 -2.87 4.92
N ASN A 266 -11.49 -3.97 5.52
CA ASN A 266 -10.73 -5.01 4.82
C ASN A 266 -11.58 -5.78 3.80
N THR A 267 -12.88 -5.96 4.06
CA THR A 267 -13.83 -6.50 3.07
C THR A 267 -13.93 -5.56 1.86
N LEU A 268 -14.09 -4.25 2.11
CA LEU A 268 -14.10 -3.25 1.05
C LEU A 268 -12.79 -3.25 0.24
N LEU A 269 -11.63 -3.35 0.92
CA LEU A 269 -10.34 -3.46 0.26
C LEU A 269 -10.29 -4.68 -0.67
N ASN A 270 -10.67 -5.86 -0.19
CA ASN A 270 -10.68 -7.07 -1.01
C ASN A 270 -11.67 -6.96 -2.17
N LEU A 271 -12.80 -6.26 -2.01
CA LEU A 271 -13.72 -6.03 -3.12
C LEU A 271 -13.07 -5.16 -4.21
N TYR A 272 -12.37 -4.09 -3.83
CA TYR A 272 -11.61 -3.28 -4.78
C TYR A 272 -10.49 -4.07 -5.46
N LEU A 273 -9.72 -4.87 -4.70
CA LEU A 273 -8.63 -5.69 -5.23
C LEU A 273 -9.14 -6.80 -6.14
N PHE A 274 -10.27 -7.43 -5.80
CA PHE A 274 -10.94 -8.40 -6.64
C PHE A 274 -11.23 -7.82 -8.03
N PHE A 275 -11.93 -6.68 -8.09
CA PHE A 275 -12.23 -6.04 -9.37
C PHE A 275 -10.97 -5.58 -10.11
N ALA A 276 -9.95 -5.11 -9.40
CA ALA A 276 -8.69 -4.70 -10.00
C ALA A 276 -7.93 -5.83 -10.71
N ASN A 277 -8.09 -7.05 -10.22
CA ASN A 277 -7.34 -8.23 -10.62
C ASN A 277 -8.16 -9.19 -11.50
N LEU A 278 -9.27 -8.74 -12.10
CA LEU A 278 -10.14 -9.55 -12.97
C LEU A 278 -9.56 -9.87 -14.37
N ASN A 279 -8.31 -9.51 -14.64
CA ASN A 279 -7.70 -9.66 -15.97
C ASN A 279 -7.20 -11.08 -16.26
#